data_AF-A0A7H0MKW2-F1
#
_entry.id   AF-A0A7H0MKW2-F1
#
_cell.length_a   1.000
_cell.length_b   1.000
_cell.length_c   1.000
_cell.angle_alpha   90.00
_cell.angle_beta   90.00
_cell.angle_gamma   90.00
#
_symmetry.space_group_name_H-M   'P 1'
#
loop_
_entity.id
_entity.type
_entity.pdbx_description
1 polymer ?
#
loop_
_entity_poly.entity_id
_entity_poly.type
_entity_poly.pdbx_seq_one_letter_code
_entity_poly.pdbx_strand_id
1 'polypeptide(L)'
;MYMNGQEAEQKRNEYLQLLDSNQVEQVYQNYLENNTMFIPREFEQNHGIHFCTVFRKLPLSSDYKPDFVYLAKSSDNWNVIFVEIEKPSSKYFKEKSTEFHADFNAALQQINTWRAWIDEESNKSHFKNNTLQGFIEPAHMARNPFYFKYVLVHGRRSEYEGNALKTSLIRNQQRDDFSIISFDSLAENIERKYPLYVAVKKNSYYELISNEFVDEGIFSWMNTDLLAISKGIRDDAMAKSANWHHYHINEKGRVKVMDEVLPKIKII
;
A
#
# COMPACT_ATOMS: atom_id res chain seq x y z
N MET A 1 3.32 -16.72 -3.60
CA MET A 1 2.41 -17.89 -3.62
C MET A 1 1.12 -17.47 -2.92
N TYR A 2 -0.06 -17.79 -3.46
CA TYR A 2 -1.31 -17.47 -2.77
C TYR A 2 -1.45 -18.35 -1.52
N MET A 3 -2.02 -17.78 -0.47
CA MET A 3 -2.26 -18.46 0.81
C MET A 3 -3.30 -19.56 0.61
N ASN A 4 -3.10 -20.73 1.21
CA ASN A 4 -4.12 -21.77 1.14
C ASN A 4 -5.32 -21.43 2.05
N GLY A 5 -6.45 -22.12 1.85
CA GLY A 5 -7.70 -21.80 2.56
C GLY A 5 -7.61 -21.91 4.09
N GLN A 6 -6.86 -22.89 4.61
CA GLN A 6 -6.69 -23.08 6.06
C GLN A 6 -5.80 -22.00 6.68
N GLU A 7 -4.69 -21.68 6.02
CA GLU A 7 -3.81 -20.57 6.43
C GLU A 7 -4.57 -19.24 6.44
N ALA A 8 -5.40 -19.01 5.43
CA ALA A 8 -6.21 -17.79 5.32
C ALA A 8 -7.26 -17.70 6.43
N GLU A 9 -7.92 -18.80 6.78
CA GLU A 9 -8.85 -18.82 7.90
C GLU A 9 -8.15 -18.53 9.23
N GLN A 10 -7.00 -19.15 9.48
CA GLN A 10 -6.21 -18.90 10.69
C GLN A 10 -5.79 -17.43 10.79
N LYS A 11 -5.25 -16.86 9.71
CA LYS A 11 -4.82 -15.45 9.67
C LYS A 11 -5.98 -14.47 9.84
N ARG A 12 -7.14 -14.79 9.28
CA ARG A 12 -8.36 -14.00 9.47
C ARG A 12 -8.79 -13.98 10.93
N ASN A 13 -8.79 -15.13 11.60
CA ASN A 13 -9.17 -15.23 13.01
C ASN A 13 -8.18 -14.49 13.91
N GLU A 14 -6.87 -14.63 13.68
CA GLU A 14 -5.81 -13.88 14.36
C GLU A 14 -6.06 -12.36 14.23
N TYR A 15 -6.31 -11.90 13.00
CA TYR A 15 -6.57 -10.49 12.73
C TYR A 15 -7.83 -9.98 13.42
N LEU A 16 -8.96 -10.70 13.33
CA LEU A 16 -10.21 -10.27 13.96
C LEU A 16 -10.07 -10.18 15.49
N GLN A 17 -9.35 -11.11 16.13
CA GLN A 17 -9.04 -11.04 17.56
C GLN A 17 -8.20 -9.80 17.91
N LEU A 18 -7.23 -9.42 17.06
CA LEU A 18 -6.44 -8.21 17.26
C LEU A 18 -7.34 -6.95 17.25
N LEU A 19 -8.34 -6.89 16.38
CA LEU A 19 -9.25 -5.74 16.27
C LEU A 19 -10.09 -5.53 17.54
N ASP A 20 -10.39 -6.60 18.27
CA ASP A 20 -11.14 -6.56 19.53
C ASP A 20 -10.28 -6.11 20.73
N SER A 21 -8.95 -6.07 20.59
CA SER A 21 -8.02 -5.81 21.69
C SER A 21 -7.75 -4.32 22.00
N ASN A 22 -8.43 -3.39 21.31
CA ASN A 22 -8.37 -1.92 21.52
C ASN A 22 -6.94 -1.36 21.72
N GLN A 23 -6.06 -1.65 20.77
CA GLN A 23 -4.65 -1.27 20.82
C GLN A 23 -4.40 0.14 20.30
N VAL A 24 -3.17 0.62 20.46
CA VAL A 24 -2.72 1.86 19.82
C VAL A 24 -2.54 1.63 18.31
N GLU A 25 -2.72 2.70 17.51
CA GLU A 25 -2.68 2.67 16.04
C GLU A 25 -1.42 1.99 15.49
N GLN A 26 -0.26 2.24 16.09
CA GLN A 26 1.02 1.65 15.69
C GLN A 26 1.01 0.11 15.70
N VAL A 27 0.23 -0.52 16.59
CA VAL A 27 0.10 -1.98 16.63
C VAL A 27 -0.59 -2.49 15.36
N TYR A 28 -1.66 -1.82 14.92
CA TYR A 28 -2.37 -2.17 13.70
C TYR A 28 -1.51 -1.88 12.46
N GLN A 29 -0.82 -0.73 12.41
CA GLN A 29 0.13 -0.40 11.35
C GLN A 29 1.20 -1.51 11.21
N ASN A 30 1.85 -1.88 12.32
CA ASN A 30 2.87 -2.93 12.33
C ASN A 30 2.31 -4.28 11.89
N TYR A 31 1.08 -4.61 12.28
CA TYR A 31 0.44 -5.85 11.87
C TYR A 31 0.23 -5.88 10.35
N LEU A 32 -0.29 -4.79 9.76
CA LEU A 32 -0.52 -4.70 8.31
C LEU A 32 0.80 -4.71 7.52
N GLU A 33 1.85 -4.04 8.01
CA GLU A 33 3.19 -4.06 7.40
C GLU A 33 3.78 -5.48 7.37
N ASN A 34 3.56 -6.29 8.42
CA ASN A 34 4.04 -7.66 8.47
C ASN A 34 3.09 -8.68 7.81
N ASN A 35 1.85 -8.29 7.51
CA ASN A 35 0.83 -9.15 6.93
C ASN A 35 0.17 -8.40 5.76
N THR A 36 0.93 -8.19 4.67
CA THR A 36 0.55 -7.29 3.57
C THR A 36 -0.71 -7.71 2.79
N MET A 37 -1.23 -8.91 3.01
CA MET A 37 -2.53 -9.33 2.49
C MET A 37 -3.70 -8.58 3.15
N PHE A 38 -3.50 -7.98 4.32
CA PHE A 38 -4.52 -7.11 4.93
C PHE A 38 -4.44 -5.67 4.45
N ILE A 39 -3.40 -5.27 3.71
CA ILE A 39 -3.34 -3.92 3.14
C ILE A 39 -4.46 -3.78 2.08
N PRO A 40 -5.20 -2.65 2.08
CA PRO A 40 -6.18 -2.30 1.04
C PRO A 40 -5.74 -2.60 -0.40
N ARG A 41 -6.72 -2.87 -1.27
CA ARG A 41 -6.54 -3.11 -2.72
C ARG A 41 -7.48 -2.26 -3.57
N GLU A 42 -8.17 -1.32 -2.95
CA GLU A 42 -9.06 -0.37 -3.60
C GLU A 42 -8.30 0.41 -4.68
N PHE A 43 -8.94 0.61 -5.83
CA PHE A 43 -8.36 1.27 -7.00
C PHE A 43 -7.13 0.59 -7.62
N GLU A 44 -6.83 -0.67 -7.26
CA GLU A 44 -5.90 -1.49 -8.01
C GLU A 44 -6.37 -1.66 -9.47
N GLN A 45 -5.43 -1.58 -10.40
CA GLN A 45 -5.68 -1.69 -11.84
C GLN A 45 -5.22 -3.07 -12.36
N ASN A 46 -5.46 -3.32 -13.64
CA ASN A 46 -5.24 -4.62 -14.29
C ASN A 46 -3.78 -5.12 -14.29
N HIS A 47 -2.77 -4.25 -14.16
CA HIS A 47 -1.37 -4.67 -13.99
C HIS A 47 -0.96 -4.84 -12.52
N GLY A 48 -1.91 -4.68 -11.60
CA GLY A 48 -1.71 -4.74 -10.17
C GLY A 48 -0.98 -3.53 -9.58
N ILE A 49 -0.50 -3.72 -8.36
CA ILE A 49 0.35 -2.77 -7.64
C ILE A 49 1.73 -2.82 -8.25
N HIS A 50 2.20 -1.66 -8.69
CA HIS A 50 3.49 -1.48 -9.33
C HIS A 50 4.61 -1.99 -8.41
N PHE A 51 5.42 -2.88 -8.95
CA PHE A 51 6.52 -3.55 -8.24
C PHE A 51 6.10 -4.30 -6.98
N CYS A 52 4.82 -4.68 -6.86
CA CYS A 52 4.26 -5.26 -5.65
C CYS A 52 4.68 -4.46 -4.39
N THR A 53 4.82 -3.13 -4.49
CA THR A 53 5.43 -2.33 -3.43
C THR A 53 4.43 -1.33 -2.87
N VAL A 54 4.37 -1.26 -1.54
CA VAL A 54 3.64 -0.26 -0.78
C VAL A 54 4.61 0.53 0.10
N PHE A 55 4.54 1.85 0.03
CA PHE A 55 5.33 2.72 0.90
C PHE A 55 4.60 2.92 2.22
N ARG A 56 5.28 2.72 3.35
CA ARG A 56 4.77 3.13 4.66
C ARG A 56 5.08 4.60 4.92
N LYS A 57 4.13 5.35 5.50
CA LYS A 57 4.33 6.72 6.02
C LYS A 57 5.08 7.63 5.05
N LEU A 58 4.77 7.56 3.75
CA LEU A 58 5.43 8.36 2.69
C LEU A 58 5.00 9.83 2.82
N PRO A 59 5.91 10.76 3.16
CA PRO A 59 5.51 12.16 3.35
C PRO A 59 5.06 12.81 2.05
N LEU A 60 3.91 13.46 2.10
CA LEU A 60 3.47 14.45 1.11
C LEU A 60 4.11 15.80 1.43
N SER A 61 4.10 16.18 2.71
CA SER A 61 4.72 17.40 3.25
C SER A 61 5.35 17.11 4.63
N SER A 62 5.78 18.14 5.36
CA SER A 62 6.19 18.00 6.76
C SER A 62 5.08 17.42 7.65
N ASP A 63 3.83 17.76 7.32
CA ASP A 63 2.67 17.56 8.21
C ASP A 63 1.75 16.43 7.74
N TYR A 64 1.91 15.95 6.51
CA TYR A 64 1.02 14.97 5.90
C TYR A 64 1.76 13.69 5.54
N LYS A 65 1.41 12.58 6.21
CA LYS A 65 2.03 11.27 6.04
C LYS A 65 0.95 10.18 6.03
N PRO A 66 0.39 9.83 4.87
CA PRO A 66 -0.49 8.68 4.73
C PRO A 66 0.15 7.41 5.29
N ASP A 67 -0.63 6.55 5.93
CA ASP A 67 -0.16 5.26 6.45
C ASP A 67 0.48 4.41 5.38
N PHE A 68 -0.18 4.33 4.23
CA PHE A 68 0.34 3.65 3.06
C PHE A 68 0.16 4.47 1.80
N VAL A 69 1.10 4.32 0.88
CA VAL A 69 0.99 4.80 -0.50
C VAL A 69 1.41 3.69 -1.45
N TYR A 70 0.58 3.39 -2.44
CA TYR A 70 0.98 2.48 -3.52
C TYR A 70 0.53 3.02 -4.88
N LEU A 71 1.22 2.56 -5.92
CA LEU A 71 0.87 2.87 -7.29
C LEU A 71 0.25 1.64 -7.91
N ALA A 72 -0.89 1.79 -8.58
CA ALA A 72 -1.41 0.78 -9.48
C ALA A 72 -1.36 1.32 -10.89
N LYS A 73 -1.03 0.47 -11.88
CA LYS A 73 -0.85 0.93 -13.25
C LYS A 73 -1.78 0.23 -14.23
N SER A 74 -2.17 0.99 -15.24
CA SER A 74 -2.67 0.51 -16.53
C SER A 74 -1.64 0.87 -17.61
N SER A 75 -1.93 0.56 -18.87
CA SER A 75 -1.07 0.93 -20.00
C SER A 75 -0.99 2.46 -20.22
N ASP A 76 -2.02 3.20 -19.81
CA ASP A 76 -2.26 4.59 -20.15
C ASP A 76 -2.32 5.54 -18.95
N ASN A 77 -2.36 5.03 -17.71
CA ASN A 77 -2.43 5.87 -16.52
C ASN A 77 -1.79 5.20 -15.29
N TRP A 78 -1.56 6.03 -14.27
CA TRP A 78 -1.23 5.62 -12.92
C TRP A 78 -2.37 6.00 -11.98
N ASN A 79 -2.82 5.06 -11.15
CA ASN A 79 -3.49 5.38 -9.91
C ASN A 79 -2.41 5.52 -8.82
N VAL A 80 -2.42 6.64 -8.11
CA VAL A 80 -1.65 6.85 -6.88
C VAL A 80 -2.62 6.77 -5.72
N ILE A 81 -2.52 5.74 -4.89
CA ILE A 81 -3.47 5.48 -3.82
C ILE A 81 -2.85 5.89 -2.50
N PHE A 82 -3.49 6.80 -1.77
CA PHE A 82 -3.18 7.15 -0.39
C PHE A 82 -4.16 6.45 0.55
N VAL A 83 -3.62 5.75 1.54
CA VAL A 83 -4.40 5.04 2.55
C VAL A 83 -4.18 5.71 3.90
N GLU A 84 -5.27 6.01 4.58
CA GLU A 84 -5.29 6.31 6.01
C GLU A 84 -5.96 5.14 6.74
N ILE A 85 -5.36 4.71 7.84
CA ILE A 85 -5.96 3.79 8.80
C ILE A 85 -6.22 4.52 10.11
N GLU A 86 -7.45 4.45 10.57
CA GLU A 86 -7.84 4.93 11.89
C GLU A 86 -7.70 3.79 12.92
N LYS A 87 -8.41 3.85 14.05
CA LYS A 87 -8.50 2.71 14.97
C LYS A 87 -9.75 1.87 14.66
N PRO A 88 -9.71 0.56 14.92
CA PRO A 88 -10.93 -0.25 14.90
C PRO A 88 -11.96 0.25 15.92
N SER A 89 -11.52 0.87 17.01
CA SER A 89 -12.39 1.47 18.03
C SER A 89 -13.02 2.80 17.63
N SER A 90 -12.51 3.48 16.59
CA SER A 90 -13.02 4.77 16.11
C SER A 90 -14.47 4.63 15.67
N LYS A 91 -15.30 5.61 16.04
CA LYS A 91 -16.75 5.56 15.78
C LYS A 91 -17.11 6.23 14.47
N TYR A 92 -18.07 5.65 13.77
CA TYR A 92 -18.73 6.30 12.64
C TYR A 92 -19.79 7.29 13.11
N PHE A 93 -20.59 6.92 14.11
CA PHE A 93 -21.76 7.66 14.56
C PHE A 93 -21.72 7.95 16.06
N LYS A 94 -22.40 9.02 16.46
CA LYS A 94 -22.69 9.26 17.88
C LYS A 94 -23.62 8.18 18.42
N GLU A 95 -23.55 7.92 19.72
CA GLU A 95 -24.37 6.90 20.37
C GLU A 95 -25.86 7.14 20.12
N LYS A 96 -26.58 6.08 19.71
CA LYS A 96 -28.03 6.12 19.39
C LYS A 96 -28.44 7.22 18.39
N SER A 97 -27.54 7.60 17.49
CA SER A 97 -27.76 8.66 16.50
C SER A 97 -27.35 8.22 15.09
N THR A 98 -27.78 9.01 14.10
CA THR A 98 -27.32 8.96 12.70
C THR A 98 -26.35 10.10 12.38
N GLU A 99 -26.04 10.96 13.34
CA GLU A 99 -25.00 11.98 13.21
C GLU A 99 -23.62 11.33 13.28
N PHE A 100 -22.70 11.77 12.41
CA PHE A 100 -21.34 11.29 12.43
C PHE A 100 -20.60 11.69 13.72
N HIS A 101 -19.77 10.77 14.21
CA HIS A 101 -18.90 11.00 15.34
C HIS A 101 -17.73 11.92 14.95
N ALA A 102 -17.10 12.54 15.96
CA ALA A 102 -15.95 13.42 15.76
C ALA A 102 -14.77 12.68 15.08
N ASP A 103 -14.52 11.42 15.47
CA ASP A 103 -13.46 10.59 14.86
C ASP A 103 -13.63 10.49 13.35
N PHE A 104 -14.84 10.13 12.89
CA PHE A 104 -15.09 9.98 11.46
C PHE A 104 -15.02 11.31 10.71
N ASN A 105 -15.51 12.40 11.31
CA ASN A 105 -15.37 13.74 10.72
C ASN A 105 -13.90 14.17 10.61
N ALA A 106 -13.07 13.85 11.61
CA ALA A 106 -11.63 14.13 11.60
C ALA A 106 -10.92 13.34 10.49
N ALA A 107 -11.22 12.05 10.37
CA ALA A 107 -10.70 11.18 9.32
C ALA A 107 -11.07 11.68 7.91
N LEU A 108 -12.35 12.06 7.70
CA LEU A 108 -12.80 12.68 6.44
C LEU A 108 -12.07 13.99 6.16
N GLN A 109 -11.84 14.81 7.19
CA GLN A 109 -11.11 16.06 7.05
C GLN A 109 -9.64 15.82 6.66
N GLN A 110 -8.99 14.79 7.20
CA GLN A 110 -7.62 14.43 6.84
C GLN A 110 -7.51 14.06 5.36
N ILE A 111 -8.42 13.24 4.84
CA ILE A 111 -8.48 12.91 3.40
C ILE A 111 -8.67 14.18 2.56
N ASN A 112 -9.59 15.07 2.96
CA ASN A 112 -9.83 16.32 2.23
C ASN A 112 -8.61 17.26 2.25
N THR A 113 -7.87 17.29 3.35
CA THR A 113 -6.63 18.06 3.46
C THR A 113 -5.56 17.56 2.48
N TRP A 114 -5.39 16.25 2.34
CA TRP A 114 -4.46 15.70 1.34
C TRP A 114 -4.90 15.98 -0.09
N ARG A 115 -6.21 15.88 -0.36
CA ARG A 115 -6.75 16.22 -1.68
C ARG A 115 -6.46 17.68 -2.02
N ALA A 116 -6.77 18.60 -1.11
CA ALA A 116 -6.46 20.01 -1.29
C ALA A 116 -4.95 20.26 -1.50
N TRP A 117 -4.09 19.52 -0.81
CA TRP A 117 -2.64 19.64 -1.00
C TRP A 117 -2.18 19.15 -2.38
N ILE A 118 -2.73 18.03 -2.88
CA ILE A 118 -2.41 17.45 -4.19
C ILE A 118 -2.99 18.25 -5.36
N ASP A 119 -4.12 18.92 -5.17
CA ASP A 119 -4.77 19.72 -6.22
C ASP A 119 -3.88 20.90 -6.68
N GLU A 120 -2.92 21.31 -5.85
CA GLU A 120 -1.86 22.25 -6.24
C GLU A 120 -0.86 21.59 -7.21
N GLU A 121 -0.79 22.08 -8.44
CA GLU A 121 0.01 21.48 -9.52
C GLU A 121 1.52 21.42 -9.18
N SER A 122 2.02 22.37 -8.39
CA SER A 122 3.41 22.37 -7.90
C SER A 122 3.69 21.20 -6.95
N ASN A 123 2.76 20.89 -6.05
CA ASN A 123 2.86 19.76 -5.11
C ASN A 123 2.76 18.43 -5.87
N LYS A 124 1.81 18.32 -6.80
CA LYS A 124 1.67 17.17 -7.69
C LYS A 124 2.95 16.92 -8.51
N SER A 125 3.50 17.97 -9.10
CA SER A 125 4.75 17.91 -9.87
C SER A 125 5.92 17.50 -8.98
N HIS A 126 6.03 18.04 -7.77
CA HIS A 126 7.07 17.67 -6.81
C HIS A 126 6.94 16.21 -6.39
N PHE A 127 5.75 15.77 -6.04
CA PHE A 127 5.49 14.38 -5.65
C PHE A 127 5.90 13.40 -6.75
N LYS A 128 5.52 13.70 -8.01
CA LYS A 128 5.89 12.87 -9.17
C LYS A 128 7.38 12.88 -9.45
N ASN A 129 8.01 14.06 -9.51
CA ASN A 129 9.37 14.21 -10.04
C ASN A 129 10.45 14.04 -8.98
N ASN A 130 10.12 14.20 -7.69
CA ASN A 130 11.07 14.14 -6.57
C ASN A 130 10.75 12.98 -5.63
N THR A 131 9.51 12.89 -5.12
CA THR A 131 9.14 11.84 -4.16
C THR A 131 9.15 10.45 -4.81
N LEU A 132 8.70 10.35 -6.06
CA LEU A 132 8.64 9.10 -6.83
C LEU A 132 9.77 8.94 -7.86
N GLN A 133 10.83 9.75 -7.75
CA GLN A 133 11.95 9.73 -8.69
C GLN A 133 12.60 8.33 -8.78
N GLY A 134 12.71 7.81 -10.00
CA GLY A 134 13.32 6.49 -10.27
C GLY A 134 12.45 5.30 -9.90
N PHE A 135 11.27 5.52 -9.33
CA PHE A 135 10.29 4.46 -9.06
C PHE A 135 9.28 4.29 -10.22
N ILE A 136 9.05 5.35 -11.00
CA ILE A 136 8.13 5.33 -12.14
C ILE A 136 8.78 4.67 -13.35
N GLU A 137 8.49 3.38 -13.52
CA GLU A 137 9.04 2.55 -14.59
C GLU A 137 7.95 1.66 -15.21
N PRO A 138 8.09 1.25 -16.47
CA PRO A 138 9.15 1.60 -17.42
C PRO A 138 9.09 3.08 -17.86
N ALA A 139 10.24 3.68 -18.21
CA ALA A 139 10.38 5.10 -18.54
C ALA A 139 9.36 5.67 -19.56
N HIS A 140 8.87 4.87 -20.51
CA HIS A 140 7.84 5.33 -21.45
C HIS A 140 6.50 5.65 -20.78
N MET A 141 6.20 5.06 -19.62
CA MET A 141 5.00 5.35 -18.82
C MET A 141 5.18 6.57 -17.90
N ALA A 142 6.36 7.19 -17.84
CA ALA A 142 6.60 8.36 -16.99
C ALA A 142 5.74 9.57 -17.39
N ARG A 143 5.28 9.62 -18.65
CA ARG A 143 4.38 10.68 -19.15
C ARG A 143 2.91 10.41 -18.89
N ASN A 144 2.54 9.19 -18.48
CA ASN A 144 1.15 8.86 -18.22
C ASN A 144 0.57 9.76 -17.11
N PRO A 145 -0.74 10.11 -17.19
CA PRO A 145 -1.44 10.86 -16.15
C PRO A 145 -1.45 10.11 -14.81
N PHE A 146 -1.41 10.88 -13.73
CA PHE A 146 -1.52 10.40 -12.36
C PHE A 146 -2.90 10.78 -11.84
N TYR A 147 -3.68 9.78 -11.46
CA TYR A 147 -4.96 9.94 -10.78
C TYR A 147 -4.77 9.60 -9.31
N PHE A 148 -4.94 10.60 -8.45
CA PHE A 148 -4.84 10.42 -7.00
C PHE A 148 -6.15 9.84 -6.47
N LYS A 149 -6.02 8.83 -5.64
CA LYS A 149 -7.10 8.04 -5.06
C LYS A 149 -6.87 7.93 -3.55
N TYR A 150 -7.95 7.83 -2.80
CA TYR A 150 -7.92 7.89 -1.35
C TYR A 150 -8.69 6.70 -0.78
N VAL A 151 -8.13 6.07 0.25
CA VAL A 151 -8.78 4.99 0.99
C VAL A 151 -8.74 5.33 2.46
N LEU A 152 -9.90 5.32 3.10
CA LEU A 152 -10.01 5.45 4.55
C LEU A 152 -10.45 4.10 5.14
N VAL A 153 -9.62 3.53 6.00
CA VAL A 153 -9.95 2.35 6.82
C VAL A 153 -10.37 2.82 8.20
N HIS A 154 -11.65 2.69 8.55
CA HIS A 154 -12.21 3.27 9.77
C HIS A 154 -13.08 2.28 10.55
N GLY A 155 -12.96 2.25 11.88
CA GLY A 155 -13.93 1.57 12.75
C GLY A 155 -14.24 0.09 12.43
N ARG A 156 -15.32 -0.41 13.03
CA ARG A 156 -15.85 -1.77 12.77
C ARG A 156 -17.16 -1.71 11.98
N ARG A 157 -17.37 -2.69 11.09
CA ARG A 157 -18.61 -2.87 10.30
C ARG A 157 -19.85 -3.01 11.19
N SER A 158 -19.68 -3.62 12.37
CA SER A 158 -20.77 -3.89 13.34
C SER A 158 -21.54 -2.64 13.79
N GLU A 159 -21.01 -1.43 13.60
CA GLU A 159 -21.70 -0.18 13.97
C GLU A 159 -22.84 0.21 13.02
N TYR A 160 -22.79 -0.26 11.78
CA TYR A 160 -23.76 0.07 10.73
C TYR A 160 -24.34 -1.15 10.00
N GLU A 161 -23.78 -2.35 10.18
CA GLU A 161 -24.31 -3.60 9.64
C GLU A 161 -25.78 -3.80 10.05
N GLY A 162 -26.61 -4.22 9.09
CA GLY A 162 -28.04 -4.36 9.29
C GLY A 162 -28.84 -3.05 9.36
N ASN A 163 -28.19 -1.87 9.32
CA ASN A 163 -28.85 -0.57 9.30
C ASN A 163 -28.67 0.11 7.93
N ALA A 164 -29.73 0.08 7.11
CA ALA A 164 -29.72 0.61 5.74
C ALA A 164 -29.45 2.12 5.67
N LEU A 165 -29.94 2.90 6.64
CA LEU A 165 -29.73 4.34 6.69
C LEU A 165 -28.28 4.68 7.02
N LYS A 166 -27.70 4.09 8.08
CA LYS A 166 -26.30 4.28 8.45
C LYS A 166 -25.35 3.85 7.34
N THR A 167 -25.60 2.68 6.74
CA THR A 167 -24.84 2.20 5.58
C THR A 167 -24.89 3.21 4.42
N SER A 168 -26.07 3.75 4.12
CA SER A 168 -26.24 4.73 3.05
C SER A 168 -25.56 6.06 3.35
N LEU A 169 -25.56 6.53 4.61
CA LEU A 169 -24.86 7.75 5.02
C LEU A 169 -23.35 7.64 4.81
N ILE A 170 -22.73 6.52 5.21
CA ILE A 170 -21.29 6.27 4.94
C ILE A 170 -21.04 6.19 3.43
N ARG A 171 -21.88 5.45 2.69
CA ARG A 171 -21.74 5.35 1.22
C ARG A 171 -21.80 6.71 0.53
N ASN A 172 -22.64 7.62 0.99
CA ASN A 172 -22.75 8.98 0.43
C ASN A 172 -21.53 9.88 0.71
N GLN A 173 -20.58 9.45 1.56
CA GLN A 173 -19.29 10.14 1.72
C GLN A 173 -18.25 9.67 0.71
N GLN A 174 -18.44 8.50 0.09
CA GLN A 174 -17.54 7.96 -0.93
C GLN A 174 -17.67 8.72 -2.26
N ARG A 175 -16.62 8.64 -3.07
CA ARG A 175 -16.53 9.26 -4.41
C ARG A 175 -15.79 8.31 -5.36
N ASP A 176 -15.78 8.61 -6.65
CA ASP A 176 -15.05 7.82 -7.66
C ASP A 176 -13.53 7.76 -7.41
N ASP A 177 -12.99 8.68 -6.62
CA ASP A 177 -11.61 8.74 -6.18
C ASP A 177 -11.41 8.43 -4.69
N PHE A 178 -12.48 8.13 -3.94
CA PHE A 178 -12.41 7.97 -2.48
C PHE A 178 -13.27 6.81 -1.99
N SER A 179 -12.61 5.81 -1.39
CA SER A 179 -13.28 4.66 -0.77
C SER A 179 -13.17 4.69 0.74
N ILE A 180 -14.25 4.29 1.41
CA ILE A 180 -14.32 4.14 2.87
C ILE A 180 -14.65 2.69 3.16
N ILE A 181 -13.76 2.03 3.88
CA ILE A 181 -13.90 0.62 4.28
C ILE A 181 -13.72 0.48 5.79
N SER A 182 -14.23 -0.61 6.33
CA SER A 182 -14.04 -0.95 7.74
C SER A 182 -12.78 -1.79 7.92
N PHE A 183 -12.28 -1.88 9.15
CA PHE A 183 -11.22 -2.85 9.47
C PHE A 183 -11.64 -4.29 9.17
N ASP A 184 -12.93 -4.64 9.34
CA ASP A 184 -13.46 -5.97 8.98
C ASP A 184 -13.28 -6.28 7.49
N SER A 185 -13.43 -5.27 6.62
CA SER A 185 -13.31 -5.41 5.17
C SER A 185 -11.90 -5.85 4.74
N LEU A 186 -10.86 -5.51 5.51
CA LEU A 186 -9.48 -5.91 5.22
C LEU A 186 -9.27 -7.42 5.32
N ALA A 187 -10.10 -8.09 6.13
CA ALA A 187 -10.08 -9.52 6.36
C ALA A 187 -10.76 -10.33 5.25
N GLU A 188 -11.38 -9.66 4.27
CA GLU A 188 -12.10 -10.31 3.18
C GLU A 188 -11.15 -10.71 2.04
N ASN A 189 -11.36 -11.91 1.50
CA ASN A 189 -10.62 -12.50 0.38
C ASN A 189 -9.09 -12.43 0.49
N ILE A 190 -8.52 -12.51 1.69
CA ILE A 190 -7.06 -12.38 1.90
C ILE A 190 -6.26 -13.45 1.16
N GLU A 191 -6.84 -14.63 0.92
CA GLU A 191 -6.24 -15.71 0.15
C GLU A 191 -5.99 -15.36 -1.32
N ARG A 192 -6.72 -14.36 -1.85
CA ARG A 192 -6.57 -13.87 -3.24
C ARG A 192 -5.62 -12.70 -3.38
N LYS A 193 -5.07 -12.18 -2.28
CA LYS A 193 -4.17 -11.03 -2.30
C LYS A 193 -2.72 -11.52 -2.32
N TYR A 194 -1.98 -11.13 -3.35
CA TYR A 194 -0.56 -11.43 -3.44
C TYR A 194 0.25 -10.60 -2.43
N PRO A 195 1.41 -11.10 -1.97
CA PRO A 195 2.26 -10.40 -1.01
C PRO A 195 2.87 -9.14 -1.64
N LEU A 196 3.24 -8.18 -0.78
CA LEU A 196 3.87 -6.93 -1.19
C LEU A 196 5.20 -6.71 -0.45
N TYR A 197 6.10 -5.97 -1.07
CA TYR A 197 7.18 -5.28 -0.38
C TYR A 197 6.64 -4.08 0.38
N VAL A 198 7.07 -3.91 1.62
CA VAL A 198 6.93 -2.66 2.37
C VAL A 198 8.19 -1.84 2.17
N ALA A 199 8.01 -0.60 1.75
CA ALA A 199 9.12 0.30 1.41
C ALA A 199 9.09 1.57 2.26
N VAL A 200 10.29 2.13 2.49
CA VAL A 200 10.50 3.44 3.11
C VAL A 200 11.23 4.35 2.12
N LYS A 201 10.69 5.54 1.85
CA LYS A 201 11.42 6.57 1.10
C LYS A 201 12.45 7.23 2.01
N LYS A 202 13.72 7.23 1.59
CA LYS A 202 14.78 8.10 2.10
C LYS A 202 15.00 9.25 1.12
N ASN A 203 15.84 10.22 1.47
CA ASN A 203 16.04 11.40 0.61
C ASN A 203 16.47 11.02 -0.82
N SER A 204 17.46 10.14 -0.98
CA SER A 204 18.02 9.77 -2.29
C SER A 204 17.72 8.35 -2.77
N TYR A 205 17.08 7.50 -1.95
CA TYR A 205 16.85 6.09 -2.29
C TYR A 205 15.62 5.53 -1.58
N TYR A 206 15.26 4.28 -1.89
CA TYR A 206 14.17 3.52 -1.29
C TYR A 206 14.72 2.31 -0.54
N GLU A 207 14.16 2.03 0.62
CA GLU A 207 14.49 0.85 1.44
C GLU A 207 13.34 -0.13 1.40
N LEU A 208 13.52 -1.33 0.84
CA LEU A 208 12.59 -2.43 1.01
C LEU A 208 12.89 -3.11 2.36
N ILE A 209 11.94 -3.02 3.28
CA ILE A 209 12.12 -3.45 4.68
C ILE A 209 11.38 -4.75 5.01
N SER A 210 10.70 -5.37 4.04
CA SER A 210 10.09 -6.69 4.21
C SER A 210 11.12 -7.75 4.57
N ASN A 211 10.64 -8.91 5.04
CA ASN A 211 11.50 -10.07 5.31
C ASN A 211 11.50 -11.11 4.17
N GLU A 212 10.55 -11.01 3.24
CA GLU A 212 10.36 -11.98 2.17
C GLU A 212 10.60 -11.36 0.80
N PHE A 213 11.24 -12.13 -0.08
CA PHE A 213 11.32 -11.88 -1.51
C PHE A 213 9.99 -12.22 -2.18
N VAL A 214 9.40 -11.20 -2.81
CA VAL A 214 8.08 -11.24 -3.46
C VAL A 214 8.24 -11.52 -4.96
N ASP A 215 8.87 -10.60 -5.70
CA ASP A 215 9.11 -10.71 -7.14
C ASP A 215 10.38 -9.96 -7.62
N GLU A 216 10.78 -10.22 -8.86
CA GLU A 216 11.99 -9.68 -9.53
C GLU A 216 11.77 -8.31 -10.20
N GLY A 217 10.53 -7.83 -10.31
CA GLY A 217 10.14 -6.67 -11.08
C GLY A 217 10.87 -5.39 -10.65
N ILE A 218 10.85 -5.06 -9.36
CA ILE A 218 11.55 -3.87 -8.86
C ILE A 218 13.05 -3.91 -9.16
N PHE A 219 13.67 -5.09 -9.01
CA PHE A 219 15.09 -5.33 -9.26
C PHE A 219 15.46 -5.27 -10.74
N SER A 220 14.50 -5.51 -11.64
CA SER A 220 14.73 -5.51 -13.08
C SER A 220 14.73 -4.12 -13.68
N TRP A 221 13.99 -3.19 -13.08
CA TRP A 221 13.70 -1.90 -13.67
C TRP A 221 14.33 -0.73 -12.90
N MET A 222 14.40 -0.80 -11.57
CA MET A 222 14.98 0.29 -10.79
C MET A 222 16.51 0.28 -10.85
N ASN A 223 17.10 1.49 -10.88
CA ASN A 223 18.53 1.65 -10.66
C ASN A 223 18.90 1.18 -9.24
N THR A 224 19.90 0.29 -9.14
CA THR A 224 20.40 -0.25 -7.88
C THR A 224 20.91 0.81 -6.91
N ASP A 225 21.39 1.95 -7.41
CA ASP A 225 21.84 3.07 -6.56
C ASP A 225 20.69 3.75 -5.81
N LEU A 226 19.46 3.58 -6.30
CA LEU A 226 18.24 4.11 -5.69
C LEU A 226 17.53 3.07 -4.82
N LEU A 227 18.07 1.86 -4.68
CA LEU A 227 17.41 0.76 -3.99
C LEU A 227 18.32 0.12 -2.93
N ALA A 228 17.79 -0.04 -1.73
CA ALA A 228 18.37 -0.82 -0.67
C ALA A 228 17.35 -1.85 -0.18
N ILE A 229 17.83 -3.01 0.28
CA ILE A 229 16.97 -4.10 0.76
C ILE A 229 17.43 -4.59 2.12
N SER A 230 16.49 -5.07 2.92
CA SER A 230 16.81 -5.78 4.16
C SER A 230 17.64 -7.03 3.88
N LYS A 231 18.39 -7.47 4.89
CA LYS A 231 19.03 -8.79 4.85
C LYS A 231 18.02 -9.93 4.62
N GLY A 232 16.80 -9.82 5.15
CA GLY A 232 15.75 -10.83 4.97
C GLY A 232 15.38 -11.05 3.51
N ILE A 233 15.12 -9.96 2.76
CA ILE A 233 14.83 -10.05 1.32
C ILE A 233 16.01 -10.68 0.57
N ARG A 234 17.25 -10.28 0.89
CA ARG A 234 18.44 -10.84 0.23
C ARG A 234 18.53 -12.35 0.44
N ASP A 235 18.46 -12.79 1.68
CA ASP A 235 18.64 -14.19 2.04
C ASP A 235 17.53 -15.06 1.44
N ASP A 236 16.28 -14.60 1.50
CA ASP A 236 15.13 -15.29 0.89
C ASP A 236 15.16 -15.28 -0.64
N ALA A 237 15.61 -14.19 -1.27
CA ALA A 237 15.81 -14.13 -2.72
C ALA A 237 16.84 -15.18 -3.17
N MET A 238 17.98 -15.28 -2.46
CA MET A 238 19.02 -16.27 -2.76
C MET A 238 18.52 -17.70 -2.58
N ALA A 239 17.76 -17.98 -1.50
CA ALA A 239 17.12 -19.27 -1.29
C ALA A 239 16.15 -19.65 -2.42
N LYS A 240 15.52 -18.65 -3.05
CA LYS A 240 14.60 -18.81 -4.19
C LYS A 240 15.26 -18.64 -5.57
N SER A 241 16.58 -18.67 -5.66
CA SER A 241 17.33 -18.41 -6.91
C SER A 241 16.98 -19.33 -8.09
N ALA A 242 16.49 -20.54 -7.82
CA ALA A 242 15.98 -21.45 -8.83
C ALA A 242 14.76 -20.87 -9.59
N ASN A 243 13.96 -20.01 -8.95
CA ASN A 243 12.73 -19.43 -9.49
C ASN A 243 12.95 -18.11 -10.23
N TRP A 244 14.18 -17.57 -10.22
CA TRP A 244 14.51 -16.34 -10.95
C TRP A 244 14.39 -16.58 -12.46
N HIS A 245 13.61 -15.72 -13.11
CA HIS A 245 13.23 -15.85 -14.51
C HIS A 245 13.27 -14.51 -15.27
N HIS A 246 13.69 -13.42 -14.64
CA HIS A 246 13.96 -12.17 -15.33
C HIS A 246 15.40 -12.18 -15.86
N TYR A 247 15.59 -11.73 -17.11
CA TYR A 247 16.90 -11.77 -17.78
C TYR A 247 17.18 -10.47 -18.53
N HIS A 248 18.44 -10.05 -18.51
CA HIS A 248 18.97 -9.00 -19.39
C HIS A 248 19.99 -9.60 -20.37
N ILE A 249 20.23 -8.87 -21.46
CA ILE A 249 21.29 -9.20 -22.42
C ILE A 249 22.45 -8.25 -22.15
N ASN A 250 23.62 -8.80 -21.86
CA ASN A 250 24.88 -8.05 -21.75
C ASN A 250 25.92 -8.61 -22.74
N GLU A 251 27.15 -8.14 -22.68
CA GLU A 251 28.26 -8.58 -23.53
C GLU A 251 28.55 -10.09 -23.43
N LYS A 252 28.18 -10.74 -22.32
CA LYS A 252 28.33 -12.16 -22.05
C LYS A 252 27.10 -12.99 -22.42
N GLY A 253 26.07 -12.35 -22.99
CA GLY A 253 24.82 -12.99 -23.41
C GLY A 253 23.67 -12.76 -22.42
N ARG A 254 22.75 -13.73 -22.37
CA ARG A 254 21.57 -13.66 -21.51
C ARG A 254 21.92 -14.03 -20.07
N VAL A 255 21.74 -13.11 -19.14
CA VAL A 255 22.08 -13.28 -17.71
C VAL A 255 20.84 -13.00 -16.86
N LYS A 256 20.69 -13.71 -15.74
CA LYS A 256 19.60 -13.42 -14.81
C LYS A 256 19.82 -12.06 -14.17
N VAL A 257 18.77 -11.26 -14.07
CA VAL A 257 18.81 -9.92 -13.46
C VAL A 257 19.39 -9.98 -12.06
N MET A 258 18.87 -10.90 -11.25
CA MET A 258 19.22 -11.01 -9.83
C MET A 258 20.71 -11.37 -9.60
N ASP A 259 21.35 -12.10 -10.52
CA ASP A 259 22.78 -12.43 -10.44
C ASP A 259 23.66 -11.16 -10.54
N GLU A 260 23.21 -10.15 -11.29
CA GLU A 260 23.94 -8.89 -11.43
C GLU A 260 23.55 -7.86 -10.38
N VAL A 261 22.28 -7.86 -9.96
CA VAL A 261 21.68 -6.83 -9.12
C VAL A 261 21.95 -7.07 -7.63
N LEU A 262 21.76 -8.29 -7.14
CA LEU A 262 21.93 -8.59 -5.70
C LEU A 262 23.34 -8.28 -5.17
N PRO A 263 24.44 -8.52 -5.90
CA PRO A 263 25.77 -8.17 -5.41
C PRO A 263 26.03 -6.65 -5.31
N LYS A 264 25.26 -5.83 -6.04
CA LYS A 264 25.45 -4.37 -6.13
C LYS A 264 24.51 -3.59 -5.21
N ILE A 265 23.34 -4.16 -4.90
CA ILE A 265 22.34 -3.51 -4.05
C ILE A 265 22.87 -3.33 -2.62
N LYS A 266 22.58 -2.17 -2.05
CA LYS A 266 22.86 -1.86 -0.65
C LYS A 266 22.00 -2.72 0.28
N ILE A 267 22.62 -3.32 1.28
CA ILE A 267 21.93 -4.06 2.36
C ILE A 267 21.81 -3.17 3.59
N ILE A 268 20.63 -3.17 4.21
CA ILE A 268 20.33 -2.46 5.47
C ILE A 268 20.05 -3.42 6.63
#